data_AF-A0A397EU71-F1
#
_entry.id   AF-A0A397EU71-F1
#
_cell.length_a   1.000
_cell.length_b   1.000
_cell.length_c   1.000
_cell.angle_alpha   90.00
_cell.angle_beta   90.00
_cell.angle_gamma   90.00
#
_symmetry.space_group_name_H-M   'P 1'
#
loop_
_entity.id
_entity.type
_entity.pdbx_description
1 polymer ?
#
loop_
_entity_poly.entity_id
_entity_poly.type
_entity_poly.pdbx_seq_one_letter_code
_entity_poly.pdbx_strand_id
1 'polypeptide(L)'
;MLGRTIILRRRSVRLAQAAAGWSSARLSTSALHRVTIVRPASLKEFQLKGTRPVDLHVRASLTADIELASDEANAFQIVTHPNGSAIRALDSVGNASTPLHVELHLPSQTDLNVSLVHGNATLHDKVEGNVTIALNRGNISADKLRGTNVRLVSNDGTIAIHTLVEGESVTLSAKHIDCKKVMAKRAEITLSKSVAEPFNSSFGALYTNLATIQSAATGTLTVGNVHGALDIRSDGTTEIHVGSVSGSLFVEDTGDSCNVDVHFDAVQSTEEASNRVVCGGNANVSVAPALKVAVELHGSSVDTNGCAFDGSGLEVDQLDDEYVMASGELRPRLEDQGGHVASKNGSGKINLSGAKASAMSTSFFTTSAAAESVQPAEGQPERIFVHAVNGKVRDDTCDKVSWGMYKLN
;
A
#
# COMPACT_ATOMS: atom_id res chain seq x y z
N MET A 1 -63.03 -25.46 10.15
CA MET A 1 -61.66 -24.98 9.84
C MET A 1 -60.83 -25.11 11.11
N LEU A 2 -59.98 -26.13 11.20
CA LEU A 2 -59.09 -26.36 12.35
C LEU A 2 -57.66 -26.05 11.91
N GLY A 3 -57.10 -24.95 12.42
CA GLY A 3 -55.74 -24.51 12.16
C GLY A 3 -54.73 -25.36 12.93
N ARG A 4 -53.74 -25.91 12.21
CA ARG A 4 -52.58 -26.60 12.79
C ARG A 4 -51.49 -25.58 13.12
N THR A 5 -51.18 -25.42 14.40
CA THR A 5 -49.98 -24.71 14.87
C THR A 5 -48.80 -25.67 14.85
N ILE A 6 -47.79 -25.38 14.03
CA ILE A 6 -46.51 -26.11 13.99
C ILE A 6 -45.58 -25.50 15.04
N ILE A 7 -45.26 -26.25 16.09
CA ILE A 7 -44.24 -25.86 17.09
C ILE A 7 -42.88 -26.37 16.61
N LEU A 8 -42.06 -25.48 16.05
CA LEU A 8 -40.65 -25.74 15.75
C LEU A 8 -39.82 -25.71 17.05
N ARG A 9 -39.53 -26.89 17.60
CA ARG A 9 -38.56 -27.05 18.69
C ARG A 9 -37.15 -26.79 18.17
N ARG A 10 -36.56 -25.63 18.48
CA ARG A 10 -35.11 -25.40 18.39
C ARG A 10 -34.41 -26.33 19.39
N ARG A 11 -33.67 -27.33 18.90
CA ARG A 11 -32.77 -28.14 19.73
C ARG A 11 -31.48 -27.36 19.96
N SER A 12 -31.35 -26.76 21.14
CA SER A 12 -30.06 -26.31 21.68
C SER A 12 -29.31 -27.56 22.14
N VAL A 13 -28.25 -27.96 21.45
CA VAL A 13 -27.36 -29.02 21.94
C VAL A 13 -26.36 -28.36 22.88
N ARG A 14 -26.58 -28.47 24.20
CA ARG A 14 -25.52 -28.27 25.19
C ARG A 14 -24.67 -29.54 25.19
N LEU A 15 -23.50 -29.49 24.55
CA LEU A 15 -22.50 -30.53 24.69
C LEU A 15 -21.80 -30.37 26.05
N ALA A 16 -21.61 -31.50 26.73
CA ALA A 16 -21.10 -31.61 28.08
C ALA A 16 -19.71 -30.97 28.23
N GLN A 17 -19.50 -30.28 29.35
CA GLN A 17 -18.19 -29.86 29.83
C GLN A 17 -17.29 -31.09 29.98
N ALA A 18 -16.35 -31.29 29.06
CA ALA A 18 -15.17 -32.09 29.33
C ALA A 18 -14.21 -31.21 30.16
N ALA A 19 -13.80 -31.71 31.32
CA ALA A 19 -12.91 -31.00 32.24
C ALA A 19 -11.55 -30.72 31.56
N ALA A 20 -11.35 -29.48 31.12
CA ALA A 20 -10.04 -28.99 30.71
C ALA A 20 -9.25 -28.64 31.98
N GLY A 21 -8.24 -29.47 32.30
CA GLY A 21 -7.36 -29.24 33.44
C GLY A 21 -6.51 -28.00 33.21
N TRP A 22 -6.60 -27.04 34.13
CA TRP A 22 -5.76 -25.84 34.13
C TRP A 22 -4.40 -26.19 34.75
N SER A 23 -3.31 -26.00 34.01
CA SER A 23 -1.95 -26.07 34.57
C SER A 23 -1.32 -24.68 34.53
N SER A 24 -0.77 -24.25 35.66
CA SER A 24 -0.07 -22.97 35.78
C SER A 24 1.43 -23.22 35.85
N ALA A 25 2.18 -22.66 34.89
CA ALA A 25 3.62 -22.53 34.98
C ALA A 25 3.94 -21.04 35.07
N ARG A 26 4.65 -20.65 36.15
CA ARG A 26 4.98 -19.26 36.45
C ARG A 26 6.30 -18.88 35.76
N LEU A 27 6.29 -17.77 35.03
CA LEU A 27 7.32 -16.71 35.06
C LEU A 27 6.82 -15.47 34.26
N SER A 28 6.78 -14.32 34.95
CA SER A 28 6.42 -12.94 34.57
C SER A 28 4.94 -12.53 34.46
N THR A 29 4.57 -11.59 35.35
CA THR A 29 3.49 -10.56 35.37
C THR A 29 2.18 -10.84 34.63
N SER A 30 1.13 -11.13 35.43
CA SER A 30 -0.20 -11.68 35.07
C SER A 30 -0.17 -13.01 34.32
N ALA A 31 -0.52 -14.09 35.03
CA ALA A 31 -0.69 -15.39 34.40
C ALA A 31 -1.88 -15.32 33.42
N LEU A 32 -1.61 -15.42 32.12
CA LEU A 32 -2.67 -15.49 31.12
C LEU A 32 -3.46 -16.79 31.27
N HIS A 33 -4.78 -16.67 31.21
CA HIS A 33 -5.70 -17.78 31.10
C HIS A 33 -5.68 -18.30 29.66
N ARG A 34 -5.12 -19.50 29.49
CA ARG A 34 -4.93 -20.13 28.17
C ARG A 34 -6.03 -21.13 27.87
N VAL A 35 -6.51 -21.10 26.63
CA VAL A 35 -7.43 -22.09 26.06
C VAL A 35 -6.81 -22.67 24.80
N THR A 36 -6.52 -23.96 24.83
CA THR A 36 -6.13 -24.71 23.64
C THR A 36 -7.39 -25.22 22.95
N ILE A 37 -7.53 -24.89 21.67
CA ILE A 37 -8.67 -25.29 20.84
C ILE A 37 -8.16 -26.31 19.84
N VAL A 38 -8.65 -27.55 19.97
CA VAL A 38 -8.33 -28.64 19.05
C VAL A 38 -8.77 -28.26 17.65
N ARG A 39 -7.83 -28.24 16.69
CA ARG A 39 -8.11 -27.84 15.32
C ARG A 39 -8.97 -28.88 14.59
N PRO A 40 -10.17 -28.52 14.08
CA PRO A 40 -10.88 -29.36 13.14
C PRO A 40 -10.10 -29.51 11.83
N ALA A 41 -10.08 -30.72 11.25
CA ALA A 41 -9.40 -30.95 9.96
C ALA A 41 -9.98 -30.10 8.80
N SER A 42 -11.25 -29.70 8.91
CA SER A 42 -11.93 -28.84 7.94
C SER A 42 -11.75 -27.34 8.17
N LEU A 43 -11.01 -26.94 9.21
CA LEU A 43 -10.86 -25.53 9.59
C LEU A 43 -10.13 -24.75 8.51
N LYS A 44 -10.74 -23.63 8.11
CA LYS A 44 -10.17 -22.66 7.18
C LYS A 44 -9.92 -21.31 7.84
N GLU A 45 -10.79 -20.90 8.77
CA GLU A 45 -10.80 -19.53 9.29
C GLU A 45 -10.93 -19.50 10.82
N PHE A 46 -10.18 -18.59 11.46
CA PHE A 46 -10.41 -18.18 12.83
C PHE A 46 -10.94 -16.74 12.87
N GLN A 47 -12.02 -16.52 13.61
CA GLN A 47 -12.65 -15.21 13.78
C GLN A 47 -12.56 -14.75 15.23
N LEU A 48 -12.15 -13.50 15.46
CA LEU A 48 -12.18 -12.85 16.77
C LEU A 48 -13.03 -11.59 16.69
N LYS A 49 -14.02 -11.47 17.57
CA LYS A 49 -14.87 -10.29 17.67
C LYS A 49 -14.83 -9.71 19.08
N GLY A 50 -14.35 -8.48 19.19
CA GLY A 50 -14.19 -7.75 20.45
C GLY A 50 -15.04 -6.49 20.49
N THR A 51 -15.76 -6.29 21.60
CA THR A 51 -16.61 -5.11 21.81
C THR A 51 -16.01 -4.11 22.81
N ARG A 52 -15.16 -4.61 23.72
CA ARG A 52 -14.36 -3.78 24.63
C ARG A 52 -12.97 -3.47 24.06
N PRO A 53 -12.21 -2.55 24.68
CA PRO A 53 -10.79 -2.37 24.39
C PRO A 53 -10.01 -3.69 24.42
N VAL A 54 -9.31 -4.02 23.34
CA VAL A 54 -8.47 -5.23 23.22
C VAL A 54 -7.07 -4.86 22.74
N ASP A 55 -6.04 -5.44 23.36
CA ASP A 55 -4.67 -5.41 22.84
C ASP A 55 -4.32 -6.81 22.33
N LEU A 56 -4.47 -7.01 21.02
CA LEU A 56 -4.36 -8.32 20.37
C LEU A 56 -2.95 -8.54 19.81
N HIS A 57 -2.32 -9.64 20.21
CA HIS A 57 -1.06 -10.12 19.67
C HIS A 57 -1.30 -11.43 18.92
N VAL A 58 -1.07 -11.44 17.61
CA VAL A 58 -1.22 -12.63 16.76
C VAL A 58 0.16 -13.19 16.41
N ARG A 59 0.35 -14.48 16.60
CA ARG A 59 1.59 -15.20 16.28
C ARG A 59 1.28 -16.46 15.49
N ALA A 60 2.23 -16.89 14.67
CA ALA A 60 2.19 -18.24 14.12
C ALA A 60 2.36 -19.26 15.25
N SER A 61 1.52 -20.29 15.24
CA SER A 61 1.63 -21.44 16.13
C SER A 61 2.62 -22.45 15.54
N LEU A 62 3.46 -23.02 16.40
CA LEU A 62 4.32 -24.16 16.06
C LEU A 62 3.56 -25.49 16.15
N THR A 63 2.35 -25.48 16.69
CA THR A 63 1.49 -26.66 16.85
C THR A 63 0.35 -26.65 15.84
N ALA A 64 -0.29 -27.82 15.66
CA ALA A 64 -1.48 -27.93 14.84
C ALA A 64 -2.71 -27.25 15.47
N ASP A 65 -2.72 -27.09 16.79
CA ASP A 65 -3.81 -26.50 17.55
C ASP A 65 -3.71 -24.98 17.64
N ILE A 66 -4.85 -24.36 17.95
CA ILE A 66 -4.98 -22.92 18.18
C ILE A 66 -4.87 -22.67 19.67
N GLU A 67 -4.09 -21.67 20.06
CA GLU A 67 -4.04 -21.21 21.44
C GLU A 67 -4.57 -19.78 21.53
N LEU A 68 -5.52 -19.57 22.43
CA LEU A 68 -6.05 -18.27 22.78
C LEU A 68 -5.77 -18.02 24.27
N ALA A 69 -5.03 -16.97 24.58
CA ALA A 69 -4.70 -16.59 25.94
C ALA A 69 -5.18 -15.17 26.24
N SER A 70 -5.72 -14.94 27.44
CA SER A 70 -6.11 -13.60 27.89
C SER A 70 -5.79 -13.40 29.37
N ASP A 71 -5.59 -12.15 29.79
CA ASP A 71 -5.39 -11.78 31.21
C ASP A 71 -6.66 -11.95 32.07
N GLU A 72 -7.83 -12.07 31.44
CA GLU A 72 -9.09 -12.44 32.10
C GLU A 72 -9.55 -13.87 31.76
N ALA A 73 -10.00 -14.61 32.77
CA ALA A 73 -10.60 -15.92 32.57
C ALA A 73 -11.97 -15.81 31.88
N ASN A 74 -12.25 -16.74 30.95
CA ASN A 74 -13.52 -16.78 30.20
C ASN A 74 -13.84 -15.47 29.45
N ALA A 75 -12.81 -14.71 29.05
CA ALA A 75 -12.98 -13.48 28.27
C ALA A 75 -13.69 -13.72 26.94
N PHE A 76 -13.64 -14.94 26.40
CA PHE A 76 -14.23 -15.30 25.11
C PHE A 76 -15.14 -16.51 25.20
N GLN A 77 -16.30 -16.41 24.56
CA GLN A 77 -17.12 -17.54 24.19
C GLN A 77 -16.61 -18.10 22.86
N ILE A 78 -16.13 -19.35 22.88
CA ILE A 78 -15.63 -20.04 21.69
C ILE A 78 -16.74 -20.87 21.06
N VAL A 79 -17.00 -20.64 19.78
CA VAL A 79 -18.02 -21.33 18.99
C VAL A 79 -17.39 -21.91 17.74
N THR A 80 -17.53 -23.21 17.53
CA THR A 80 -17.12 -23.87 16.27
C THR A 80 -18.33 -23.93 15.33
N HIS A 81 -18.14 -23.54 14.07
CA HIS A 81 -19.18 -23.64 13.06
C HIS A 81 -19.61 -25.12 12.87
N PRO A 82 -20.89 -25.43 12.61
CA PRO A 82 -21.38 -26.83 12.59
C PRO A 82 -20.63 -27.79 11.65
N ASN A 83 -20.02 -27.28 10.57
CA ASN A 83 -19.22 -28.07 9.62
C ASN A 83 -17.70 -28.07 9.95
N GLY A 84 -17.29 -27.44 11.05
CA GLY A 84 -15.89 -27.29 11.46
C GLY A 84 -15.06 -26.28 10.66
N SER A 85 -15.64 -25.56 9.68
CA SER A 85 -14.87 -24.71 8.76
C SER A 85 -14.35 -23.42 9.38
N ALA A 86 -14.96 -22.97 10.47
CA ALA A 86 -14.56 -21.76 11.17
C ALA A 86 -14.69 -21.91 12.69
N ILE A 87 -13.79 -21.27 13.43
CA ILE A 87 -13.89 -21.08 14.88
C ILE A 87 -14.08 -19.59 15.14
N ARG A 88 -14.97 -19.26 16.08
CA ARG A 88 -15.26 -17.88 16.47
C ARG A 88 -15.01 -17.69 17.95
N ALA A 89 -14.15 -16.76 18.31
CA ALA A 89 -14.01 -16.23 19.66
C ALA A 89 -14.81 -14.93 19.77
N LEU A 90 -15.89 -14.96 20.55
CA LEU A 90 -16.76 -13.82 20.80
C LEU A 90 -16.47 -13.28 22.20
N ASP A 91 -16.12 -12.01 22.29
CA ASP A 91 -15.91 -11.32 23.56
C ASP A 91 -17.14 -11.48 24.47
N SER A 92 -16.89 -12.00 25.67
CA SER A 92 -17.89 -12.13 26.72
C SER A 92 -17.97 -10.79 27.44
N VAL A 93 -19.19 -10.36 27.78
CA VAL A 93 -19.45 -9.04 28.39
C VAL A 93 -18.50 -8.82 29.59
N GLY A 94 -17.51 -7.96 29.39
CA GLY A 94 -16.44 -7.65 30.35
C GLY A 94 -16.40 -6.17 30.70
N ASN A 95 -15.58 -5.81 31.69
CA ASN A 95 -15.41 -4.41 32.07
C ASN A 95 -14.67 -3.64 30.96
N ALA A 96 -15.19 -2.47 30.58
CA ALA A 96 -14.71 -1.70 29.42
C ALA A 96 -13.56 -0.74 29.75
N SER A 97 -13.11 -0.65 31.01
CA SER A 97 -12.17 0.37 31.47
C SER A 97 -10.69 0.07 31.20
N THR A 98 -10.32 -1.20 31.07
CA THR A 98 -8.93 -1.63 30.83
C THR A 98 -8.87 -2.48 29.57
N PRO A 99 -7.90 -2.24 28.66
CA PRO A 99 -7.70 -3.12 27.51
C PRO A 99 -7.43 -4.55 27.94
N LEU A 100 -8.20 -5.49 27.38
CA LEU A 100 -7.97 -6.92 27.53
C LEU A 100 -6.74 -7.31 26.72
N HIS A 101 -5.69 -7.81 27.37
CA HIS A 101 -4.53 -8.33 26.66
C HIS A 101 -4.82 -9.74 26.13
N VAL A 102 -4.59 -9.97 24.83
CA VAL A 102 -4.93 -11.23 24.16
C VAL A 102 -3.77 -11.73 23.32
N GLU A 103 -3.31 -12.95 23.57
CA GLU A 103 -2.40 -13.66 22.69
C GLU A 103 -3.15 -14.72 21.89
N LEU A 104 -3.01 -14.67 20.56
CA LEU A 104 -3.61 -15.62 19.63
C LEU A 104 -2.51 -16.29 18.82
N HIS A 105 -2.34 -17.60 19.01
CA HIS A 105 -1.44 -18.43 18.22
C HIS A 105 -2.23 -19.26 17.21
N LEU A 106 -1.97 -19.02 15.92
CA LEU A 106 -2.68 -19.67 14.82
C LEU A 106 -1.75 -20.56 14.00
N PRO A 107 -2.17 -21.80 13.68
CA PRO A 107 -1.44 -22.63 12.72
C PRO A 107 -1.23 -21.88 11.40
N SER A 108 -0.09 -22.12 10.76
CA SER A 108 0.21 -21.53 9.45
C SER A 108 -0.91 -21.79 8.44
N GLN A 109 -1.15 -20.82 7.55
CA GLN A 109 -2.15 -20.90 6.47
C GLN A 109 -3.60 -20.99 6.97
N THR A 110 -3.89 -20.55 8.19
CA THR A 110 -5.26 -20.38 8.68
C THR A 110 -5.70 -18.94 8.40
N ASP A 111 -6.85 -18.77 7.74
CA ASP A 111 -7.41 -17.45 7.48
C ASP A 111 -7.79 -16.79 8.82
N LEU A 112 -7.56 -15.48 8.91
CA LEU A 112 -7.77 -14.70 10.11
C LEU A 112 -8.76 -13.57 9.86
N ASN A 113 -9.76 -13.46 10.71
CA ASN A 113 -10.76 -12.40 10.65
C ASN A 113 -10.96 -11.78 12.03
N VAL A 114 -10.42 -10.58 12.24
CA VAL A 114 -10.51 -9.84 13.49
C VAL A 114 -11.36 -8.61 13.30
N SER A 115 -12.33 -8.42 14.19
CA SER A 115 -13.14 -7.20 14.25
C SER A 115 -13.19 -6.69 15.68
N LEU A 116 -12.62 -5.51 15.92
CA LEU A 116 -12.58 -4.86 17.23
C LEU A 116 -13.23 -3.48 17.16
N VAL A 117 -14.07 -3.16 18.13
CA VAL A 117 -14.64 -1.81 18.27
C VAL A 117 -13.59 -0.80 18.72
N HIS A 118 -12.70 -1.21 19.62
CA HIS A 118 -11.56 -0.41 20.09
C HIS A 118 -10.42 -1.35 20.45
N GLY A 119 -9.20 -1.00 20.07
CA GLY A 119 -8.04 -1.81 20.42
C GLY A 119 -6.91 -1.73 19.41
N ASN A 120 -5.78 -2.34 19.76
CA ASN A 120 -4.64 -2.48 18.87
C ASN A 120 -4.52 -3.94 18.41
N ALA A 121 -3.98 -4.15 17.22
CA ALA A 121 -3.67 -5.47 16.70
C ALA A 121 -2.23 -5.52 16.21
N THR A 122 -1.42 -6.37 16.84
CA THR A 122 -0.02 -6.62 16.46
C THR A 122 0.13 -8.03 15.91
N LEU A 123 0.45 -8.14 14.62
CA LEU A 123 0.71 -9.39 13.93
C LEU A 123 2.23 -9.58 13.85
N HIS A 124 2.75 -10.52 14.63
CA HIS A 124 4.18 -10.76 14.76
C HIS A 124 4.70 -11.67 13.65
N ASP A 125 5.96 -11.44 13.28
CA ASP A 125 6.70 -12.24 12.31
C ASP A 125 5.91 -12.37 10.99
N LYS A 126 5.72 -13.61 10.54
CA LYS A 126 5.04 -13.93 9.30
C LYS A 126 3.68 -14.57 9.58
N VAL A 127 2.61 -13.92 9.12
CA VAL A 127 1.25 -14.49 9.11
C VAL A 127 0.87 -14.85 7.68
N GLU A 128 0.41 -16.09 7.49
CA GLU A 128 -0.02 -16.62 6.19
C GLU A 128 -1.49 -17.06 6.21
N GLY A 129 -2.22 -16.75 5.14
CA GLY A 129 -3.66 -16.97 4.99
C GLY A 129 -4.35 -15.68 4.55
N ASN A 130 -5.64 -15.74 4.22
CA ASN A 130 -6.41 -14.51 4.05
C ASN A 130 -6.51 -13.80 5.39
N VAL A 131 -6.13 -12.53 5.44
CA VAL A 131 -6.09 -11.74 6.69
C VAL A 131 -7.06 -10.58 6.55
N THR A 132 -8.04 -10.49 7.44
CA THR A 132 -8.91 -9.33 7.59
C THR A 132 -8.82 -8.83 9.02
N ILE A 133 -8.31 -7.62 9.22
CA ILE A 133 -8.30 -6.93 10.51
C ILE A 133 -9.09 -5.63 10.34
N ALA A 134 -10.17 -5.48 11.10
CA ALA A 134 -11.01 -4.29 11.08
C ALA A 134 -11.14 -3.72 12.50
N LEU A 135 -10.59 -2.53 12.70
CA LEU A 135 -10.64 -1.77 13.94
C LEU A 135 -11.48 -0.52 13.73
N ASN A 136 -12.45 -0.27 14.60
CA ASN A 136 -13.14 1.01 14.56
C ASN A 136 -12.29 2.12 15.19
N ARG A 137 -11.49 1.82 16.21
CA ARG A 137 -10.44 2.71 16.74
C ARG A 137 -9.21 1.92 17.18
N GLY A 138 -8.03 2.45 16.89
CA GLY A 138 -6.74 1.91 17.33
C GLY A 138 -5.85 1.43 16.17
N ASN A 139 -4.66 0.94 16.50
CA ASN A 139 -3.58 0.79 15.53
C ASN A 139 -3.37 -0.67 15.11
N ILE A 140 -2.95 -0.86 13.86
CA ILE A 140 -2.54 -2.16 13.34
C ILE A 140 -1.04 -2.10 13.09
N SER A 141 -0.29 -3.04 13.67
CA SER A 141 1.13 -3.24 13.38
C SER A 141 1.34 -4.66 12.88
N ALA A 142 2.03 -4.82 11.76
CA ALA A 142 2.36 -6.13 11.22
C ALA A 142 3.80 -6.14 10.71
N ASP A 143 4.49 -7.27 10.84
CA ASP A 143 5.81 -7.43 10.19
C ASP A 143 5.63 -7.91 8.74
N LYS A 144 5.14 -9.13 8.55
CA LYS A 144 4.95 -9.74 7.22
C LYS A 144 3.61 -10.46 7.07
N LEU A 145 2.83 -10.06 6.07
CA LEU A 145 1.53 -10.67 5.74
C LEU A 145 1.56 -11.28 4.34
N ARG A 146 1.06 -12.50 4.20
CA ARG A 146 0.92 -13.19 2.90
C ARG A 146 -0.42 -13.91 2.79
N GLY A 147 -1.21 -13.59 1.79
CA GLY A 147 -2.47 -14.28 1.53
C GLY A 147 -3.07 -13.86 0.20
N THR A 148 -4.05 -14.59 -0.31
CA THR A 148 -4.74 -14.17 -1.53
C THR A 148 -5.43 -12.81 -1.32
N ASN A 149 -6.08 -12.62 -0.17
CA ASN A 149 -6.73 -11.36 0.21
C ASN A 149 -6.21 -10.88 1.56
N VAL A 150 -5.64 -9.68 1.59
CA VAL A 150 -5.20 -9.02 2.84
C VAL A 150 -5.92 -7.69 2.98
N ARG A 151 -6.70 -7.52 4.04
CA ARG A 151 -7.47 -6.32 4.32
C ARG A 151 -7.20 -5.82 5.73
N LEU A 152 -6.55 -4.66 5.85
CA LEU A 152 -6.31 -3.98 7.12
C LEU A 152 -7.05 -2.66 7.12
N VAL A 153 -7.97 -2.48 8.06
CA VAL A 153 -8.78 -1.27 8.18
C VAL A 153 -8.77 -0.79 9.61
N SER A 154 -8.37 0.46 9.82
CA SER A 154 -8.58 1.21 11.05
C SER A 154 -9.30 2.52 10.74
N ASN A 155 -10.54 2.70 11.21
CA ASN A 155 -11.27 3.94 10.93
C ASN A 155 -10.67 5.16 11.66
N ASP A 156 -10.02 4.91 12.80
CA ASP A 156 -9.43 5.95 13.66
C ASP A 156 -8.15 5.40 14.30
N GLY A 157 -7.09 5.36 13.50
CA GLY A 157 -5.78 4.89 13.90
C GLY A 157 -4.83 4.78 12.71
N THR A 158 -3.74 4.06 12.93
CA THR A 158 -2.65 3.92 11.96
C THR A 158 -2.43 2.46 11.56
N ILE A 159 -1.80 2.25 10.41
CA ILE A 159 -1.30 0.94 9.98
C ILE A 159 0.21 1.05 9.77
N ALA A 160 0.97 0.17 10.42
CA ALA A 160 2.40 0.02 10.21
C ALA A 160 2.73 -1.40 9.70
N ILE A 161 3.39 -1.49 8.56
CA ILE A 161 3.86 -2.75 7.97
C ILE A 161 5.38 -2.68 7.79
N HIS A 162 6.11 -3.36 8.68
CA HIS A 162 7.56 -3.20 8.82
C HIS A 162 8.35 -3.86 7.68
N THR A 163 7.83 -4.94 7.09
CA THR A 163 8.57 -5.70 6.07
C THR A 163 7.84 -5.80 4.73
N LEU A 164 6.65 -6.42 4.71
CA LEU A 164 5.95 -6.74 3.45
C LEU A 164 4.48 -7.12 3.68
N VAL A 165 3.61 -6.60 2.83
CA VAL A 165 2.27 -7.18 2.58
C VAL A 165 2.21 -7.74 1.16
N GLU A 166 1.76 -8.98 1.03
CA GLU A 166 1.73 -9.71 -0.23
C GLU A 166 0.37 -10.37 -0.46
N GLY A 167 -0.20 -10.21 -1.66
CA GLY A 167 -1.42 -10.91 -2.04
C GLY A 167 -1.90 -10.74 -3.47
N GLU A 168 -3.05 -11.28 -3.80
CA GLU A 168 -3.72 -10.95 -5.06
C GLU A 168 -4.45 -9.61 -4.94
N SER A 169 -5.19 -9.45 -3.84
CA SER A 169 -5.83 -8.19 -3.46
C SER A 169 -5.34 -7.73 -2.08
N VAL A 170 -4.87 -6.49 -2.01
CA VAL A 170 -4.45 -5.83 -0.76
C VAL A 170 -5.28 -4.58 -0.55
N THR A 171 -5.96 -4.47 0.58
CA THR A 171 -6.71 -3.27 0.98
C THR A 171 -6.15 -2.72 2.29
N LEU A 172 -5.70 -1.47 2.28
CA LEU A 172 -5.21 -0.77 3.47
C LEU A 172 -6.00 0.52 3.67
N SER A 173 -6.62 0.71 4.84
CA SER A 173 -7.36 1.93 5.13
C SER A 173 -7.11 2.42 6.55
N ALA A 174 -6.58 3.63 6.69
CA ALA A 174 -6.28 4.25 7.98
C ALA A 174 -6.11 5.77 7.86
N LYS A 175 -5.88 6.48 8.96
CA LYS A 175 -5.49 7.91 8.92
C LYS A 175 -4.04 8.11 8.49
N HIS A 176 -3.20 7.14 8.82
CA HIS A 176 -1.78 7.11 8.51
C HIS A 176 -1.38 5.67 8.17
N ILE A 177 -0.60 5.51 7.11
CA ILE A 177 -0.03 4.23 6.73
C ILE A 177 1.47 4.40 6.53
N ASP A 178 2.25 3.56 7.20
CA ASP A 178 3.67 3.36 6.92
C ASP A 178 3.88 1.92 6.50
N CYS A 179 4.26 1.71 5.23
CA CYS A 179 4.39 0.38 4.66
C CYS A 179 5.69 0.26 3.88
N LYS A 180 6.58 -0.63 4.31
CA LYS A 180 7.87 -0.80 3.63
C LYS A 180 7.71 -1.32 2.20
N LYS A 181 6.87 -2.33 1.99
CA LYS A 181 6.66 -2.96 0.67
C LYS A 181 5.24 -3.51 0.53
N VAL A 182 4.63 -3.24 -0.63
CA VAL A 182 3.39 -3.87 -1.09
C VAL A 182 3.71 -4.70 -2.34
N MET A 183 3.30 -5.97 -2.34
CA MET A 183 3.38 -6.87 -3.50
C MET A 183 1.98 -7.41 -3.79
N ALA A 184 1.26 -6.83 -4.74
CA ALA A 184 -0.13 -7.21 -4.99
C ALA A 184 -0.48 -7.20 -6.47
N LYS A 185 -1.42 -8.03 -6.95
CA LYS A 185 -1.96 -7.75 -8.30
C LYS A 185 -2.71 -6.42 -8.27
N ARG A 186 -3.58 -6.23 -7.26
CA ARG A 186 -4.32 -5.01 -7.02
C ARG A 186 -4.13 -4.53 -5.58
N ALA A 187 -3.79 -3.26 -5.41
CA ALA A 187 -3.74 -2.61 -4.10
C ALA A 187 -4.73 -1.44 -4.04
N GLU A 188 -5.55 -1.41 -3.01
CA GLU A 188 -6.50 -0.33 -2.73
C GLU A 188 -6.15 0.29 -1.38
N ILE A 189 -5.76 1.56 -1.41
CA ILE A 189 -5.24 2.28 -0.26
C ILE A 189 -6.12 3.51 -0.04
N THR A 190 -6.62 3.67 1.18
CA THR A 190 -7.45 4.83 1.55
C THR A 190 -6.86 5.50 2.79
N LEU A 191 -6.41 6.74 2.62
CA LEU A 191 -5.95 7.59 3.72
C LEU A 191 -7.07 8.54 4.13
N SER A 192 -7.57 8.36 5.34
CA SER A 192 -8.69 9.15 5.87
C SER A 192 -8.23 10.46 6.45
N LYS A 193 -9.08 11.50 6.34
CA LYS A 193 -8.81 12.81 6.92
C LYS A 193 -8.67 12.73 8.44
N SER A 194 -7.66 13.44 8.96
CA SER A 194 -7.51 13.71 10.38
C SER A 194 -7.88 15.17 10.67
N VAL A 195 -8.69 15.38 11.70
CA VAL A 195 -9.09 16.73 12.15
C VAL A 195 -8.04 17.33 13.09
N ALA A 196 -7.23 16.49 13.73
CA ALA A 196 -6.30 16.92 14.78
C ALA A 196 -4.99 17.47 14.19
N GLU A 197 -4.43 16.79 13.20
CA GLU A 197 -3.15 17.12 12.60
C GLU A 197 -2.98 16.44 11.23
N PRO A 198 -2.17 17.01 10.32
CA PRO A 198 -1.79 16.35 9.08
C PRO A 198 -0.92 15.12 9.38
N PHE A 199 -1.24 13.99 8.75
CA PHE A 199 -0.42 12.79 8.82
C PHE A 199 0.34 12.56 7.53
N ASN A 200 1.63 12.27 7.65
CA ASN A 200 2.47 11.88 6.52
C ASN A 200 2.37 10.38 6.32
N SER A 201 2.08 9.89 5.13
CA SER A 201 2.03 8.43 4.84
C SER A 201 3.14 8.02 3.88
N SER A 202 3.66 6.82 4.07
CA SER A 202 4.86 6.35 3.39
C SER A 202 4.70 4.92 2.87
N PHE A 203 5.13 4.72 1.61
CA PHE A 203 5.20 3.42 0.95
C PHE A 203 6.60 3.24 0.37
N GLY A 204 7.42 2.36 0.94
CA GLY A 204 8.81 2.19 0.49
C GLY A 204 8.93 1.65 -0.94
N ALA A 205 8.11 0.67 -1.31
CA ALA A 205 7.96 0.23 -2.70
C ALA A 205 6.60 -0.44 -2.95
N LEU A 206 6.06 -0.22 -4.15
CA LEU A 206 4.85 -0.84 -4.67
C LEU A 206 5.21 -1.71 -5.87
N TYR A 207 5.00 -3.01 -5.75
CA TYR A 207 5.11 -3.98 -6.84
C TYR A 207 3.70 -4.47 -7.18
N THR A 208 3.03 -3.76 -8.09
CA THR A 208 1.61 -3.99 -8.34
C THR A 208 1.21 -3.86 -9.79
N ASN A 209 0.24 -4.64 -10.28
CA ASN A 209 -0.32 -4.34 -11.60
C ASN A 209 -1.02 -2.98 -11.57
N LEU A 210 -1.82 -2.76 -10.53
CA LEU A 210 -2.45 -1.47 -10.24
C LEU A 210 -2.54 -1.23 -8.73
N ALA A 211 -2.02 -0.11 -8.27
CA ALA A 211 -2.26 0.46 -6.95
C ALA A 211 -3.11 1.73 -7.09
N THR A 212 -4.16 1.84 -6.30
CA THR A 212 -4.96 3.07 -6.17
C THR A 212 -4.81 3.61 -4.76
N ILE A 213 -4.40 4.87 -4.62
CA ILE A 213 -4.31 5.59 -3.36
C ILE A 213 -5.34 6.73 -3.40
N GLN A 214 -6.35 6.65 -2.54
CA GLN A 214 -7.28 7.74 -2.28
C GLN A 214 -6.88 8.44 -0.98
N SER A 215 -6.40 9.68 -1.08
CA SER A 215 -5.94 10.45 0.07
C SER A 215 -6.85 11.62 0.38
N ALA A 216 -7.49 11.59 1.54
CA ALA A 216 -8.10 12.77 2.16
C ALA A 216 -7.22 13.31 3.30
N ALA A 217 -6.00 12.78 3.47
CA ALA A 217 -5.05 13.23 4.47
C ALA A 217 -4.27 14.44 3.95
N THR A 218 -4.14 15.48 4.77
CA THR A 218 -3.57 16.78 4.36
C THR A 218 -2.05 16.88 4.55
N GLY A 219 -1.36 15.78 4.88
CA GLY A 219 0.10 15.74 5.10
C GLY A 219 0.89 15.49 3.81
N THR A 220 2.05 14.85 3.92
CA THR A 220 2.84 14.38 2.78
C THR A 220 2.52 12.92 2.44
N LEU A 221 2.41 12.59 1.16
CA LEU A 221 2.34 11.22 0.67
C LEU A 221 3.64 10.88 -0.06
N THR A 222 4.38 9.89 0.46
CA THR A 222 5.64 9.44 -0.12
C THR A 222 5.52 8.01 -0.65
N VAL A 223 5.87 7.79 -1.90
CA VAL A 223 6.01 6.47 -2.53
C VAL A 223 7.44 6.35 -3.06
N GLY A 224 8.23 5.42 -2.54
CA GLY A 224 9.63 5.26 -2.90
C GLY A 224 9.83 4.76 -4.32
N ASN A 225 9.50 3.50 -4.59
CA ASN A 225 9.60 2.91 -5.93
C ASN A 225 8.28 2.30 -6.38
N VAL A 226 7.92 2.50 -7.65
CA VAL A 226 6.73 1.94 -8.27
C VAL A 226 7.11 1.01 -9.42
N HIS A 227 6.63 -0.22 -9.37
CA HIS A 227 6.70 -1.18 -10.47
C HIS A 227 5.28 -1.58 -10.87
N GLY A 228 4.88 -1.20 -12.09
CA GLY A 228 3.53 -1.31 -12.62
C GLY A 228 2.75 0.01 -12.54
N ALA A 229 1.44 -0.01 -12.32
CA ALA A 229 0.61 1.20 -12.34
C ALA A 229 0.29 1.75 -10.94
N LEU A 230 0.33 3.07 -10.79
CA LEU A 230 -0.10 3.79 -9.60
C LEU A 230 -1.06 4.94 -9.97
N ASP A 231 -2.25 4.93 -9.37
CA ASP A 231 -3.27 6.00 -9.44
C ASP A 231 -3.39 6.64 -8.05
N ILE A 232 -2.97 7.89 -7.91
CA ILE A 232 -3.12 8.70 -6.70
C ILE A 232 -4.19 9.75 -6.97
N ARG A 233 -5.24 9.73 -6.14
CA ARG A 233 -6.26 10.79 -6.08
C ARG A 233 -6.28 11.37 -4.69
N SER A 234 -6.11 12.68 -4.62
CA SER A 234 -5.87 13.37 -3.37
C SER A 234 -6.75 14.62 -3.26
N ASP A 235 -7.16 14.96 -2.04
CA ASP A 235 -7.89 16.17 -1.72
C ASP A 235 -7.14 16.98 -0.65
N GLY A 236 -6.29 17.90 -1.11
CA GLY A 236 -5.58 18.84 -0.25
C GLY A 236 -4.38 18.24 0.49
N THR A 237 -3.69 17.29 -0.11
CA THR A 237 -2.37 16.83 0.37
C THR A 237 -1.37 17.99 0.23
N THR A 238 -0.43 18.12 1.16
CA THR A 238 0.59 19.19 1.10
C THR A 238 1.64 18.89 0.02
N GLU A 239 2.06 17.62 -0.06
CA GLU A 239 3.08 17.17 -1.00
C GLU A 239 2.88 15.70 -1.37
N ILE A 240 3.07 15.38 -2.66
CA ILE A 240 3.13 14.01 -3.17
C ILE A 240 4.51 13.78 -3.77
N HIS A 241 5.28 12.85 -3.19
CA HIS A 241 6.60 12.47 -3.68
C HIS A 241 6.59 11.02 -4.19
N VAL A 242 6.96 10.81 -5.45
CA VAL A 242 7.16 9.49 -6.07
C VAL A 242 8.60 9.35 -6.54
N GLY A 243 9.41 8.62 -5.77
CA GLY A 243 10.86 8.60 -5.92
C GLY A 243 11.37 7.93 -7.20
N SER A 244 10.65 6.94 -7.71
CA SER A 244 10.94 6.27 -8.99
C SER A 244 9.69 5.55 -9.52
N VAL A 245 9.44 5.69 -10.82
CA VAL A 245 8.37 5.01 -11.55
C VAL A 245 8.96 4.16 -12.67
N SER A 246 8.67 2.86 -12.62
CA SER A 246 8.88 1.89 -13.70
C SER A 246 7.53 1.31 -14.12
N GLY A 247 6.78 2.03 -14.95
CA GLY A 247 5.41 1.69 -15.34
C GLY A 247 4.58 2.94 -15.66
N SER A 248 3.40 3.08 -15.05
CA SER A 248 2.52 4.25 -15.25
C SER A 248 2.21 4.97 -13.95
N LEU A 249 2.10 6.30 -14.02
CA LEU A 249 1.70 7.13 -12.88
C LEU A 249 0.59 8.10 -13.24
N PHE A 250 -0.53 8.00 -12.53
CA PHE A 250 -1.58 9.00 -12.49
C PHE A 250 -1.58 9.68 -11.12
N VAL A 251 -1.50 11.00 -11.09
CA VAL A 251 -1.63 11.83 -9.89
C VAL A 251 -2.62 12.94 -10.18
N GLU A 252 -3.63 13.07 -9.33
CA GLU A 252 -4.57 14.18 -9.34
C GLU A 252 -4.81 14.64 -7.90
N ASP A 253 -4.42 15.87 -7.58
CA ASP A 253 -4.78 16.54 -6.32
C ASP A 253 -5.73 17.71 -6.60
N THR A 254 -6.86 17.74 -5.89
CA THR A 254 -7.88 18.80 -6.03
C THR A 254 -7.64 20.02 -5.14
N GLY A 255 -6.55 20.05 -4.37
CA GLY A 255 -6.17 21.16 -3.52
C GLY A 255 -5.30 22.20 -4.25
N ASP A 256 -5.36 23.45 -3.79
CA ASP A 256 -4.76 24.58 -4.50
C ASP A 256 -3.24 24.72 -4.36
N SER A 257 -2.60 23.94 -3.47
CA SER A 257 -1.20 24.14 -3.08
C SER A 257 -0.36 22.86 -2.98
N CYS A 258 -0.91 21.72 -3.40
CA CYS A 258 -0.17 20.45 -3.37
C CYS A 258 1.05 20.52 -4.29
N ASN A 259 2.25 20.30 -3.73
CA ASN A 259 3.46 20.15 -4.52
C ASN A 259 3.64 18.68 -4.93
N VAL A 260 4.13 18.43 -6.14
CA VAL A 260 4.40 17.09 -6.63
C VAL A 260 5.85 16.97 -7.06
N ASP A 261 6.54 15.92 -6.63
CA ASP A 261 7.89 15.55 -7.07
C ASP A 261 7.91 14.10 -7.56
N VAL A 262 8.28 13.89 -8.82
CA VAL A 262 8.23 12.58 -9.48
C VAL A 262 9.47 12.32 -10.31
N HIS A 263 9.96 11.08 -10.25
CA HIS A 263 10.96 10.58 -11.19
C HIS A 263 10.48 9.36 -11.97
N PHE A 264 10.65 9.35 -13.29
CA PHE A 264 10.34 8.22 -14.17
C PHE A 264 11.63 7.52 -14.64
N ASP A 265 11.81 6.27 -14.22
CA ASP A 265 12.87 5.38 -14.74
C ASP A 265 12.47 4.69 -16.05
N ALA A 266 11.19 4.32 -16.14
CA ALA A 266 10.59 3.74 -17.34
C ALA A 266 9.10 4.09 -17.39
N VAL A 267 8.59 4.29 -18.61
CA VAL A 267 7.19 4.65 -18.86
C VAL A 267 6.52 3.56 -19.68
N GLN A 268 5.31 3.18 -19.27
CA GLN A 268 4.45 2.26 -19.99
C GLN A 268 3.01 2.72 -19.82
N SER A 269 2.33 3.10 -20.90
CA SER A 269 0.89 3.39 -20.86
C SER A 269 0.06 2.14 -21.18
N THR A 270 -1.17 2.07 -20.66
CA THR A 270 -2.17 1.06 -21.03
C THR A 270 -3.52 1.73 -21.23
N GLU A 271 -4.54 1.00 -21.71
CA GLU A 271 -5.90 1.56 -21.81
C GLU A 271 -6.45 2.04 -20.45
N GLU A 272 -6.01 1.40 -19.36
CA GLU A 272 -6.47 1.68 -18.00
C GLU A 272 -5.52 2.60 -17.22
N ALA A 273 -4.33 2.91 -17.75
CA ALA A 273 -3.32 3.69 -17.03
C ALA A 273 -2.58 4.67 -17.94
N SER A 274 -2.49 5.93 -17.49
CA SER A 274 -1.82 7.03 -18.19
C SER A 274 -0.72 7.63 -17.33
N ASN A 275 0.15 8.44 -17.95
CA ASN A 275 1.20 9.18 -17.25
C ASN A 275 0.78 10.64 -17.16
N ARG A 276 0.09 10.96 -16.06
CA ARG A 276 -0.56 12.26 -15.86
C ARG A 276 -0.33 12.74 -14.44
N VAL A 277 0.18 13.95 -14.31
CA VAL A 277 0.41 14.61 -13.03
C VAL A 277 -0.34 15.94 -13.02
N VAL A 278 -1.29 16.09 -12.10
CA VAL A 278 -2.09 17.31 -11.93
C VAL A 278 -2.06 17.72 -10.46
N CYS A 279 -1.67 18.96 -10.19
CA CYS A 279 -1.61 19.50 -8.83
C CYS A 279 -1.85 21.01 -8.79
N GLY A 280 -2.32 21.52 -7.64
CA GLY A 280 -2.50 22.96 -7.44
C GLY A 280 -1.18 23.74 -7.28
N GLY A 281 -0.19 23.15 -6.61
CA GLY A 281 1.11 23.76 -6.34
C GLY A 281 2.15 23.48 -7.44
N ASN A 282 3.43 23.43 -7.06
CA ASN A 282 4.53 23.22 -8.00
C ASN A 282 4.66 21.73 -8.38
N ALA A 283 5.06 21.47 -9.63
CA ALA A 283 5.39 20.13 -10.11
C ALA A 283 6.87 20.06 -10.49
N ASN A 284 7.62 19.19 -9.81
CA ASN A 284 8.97 18.80 -10.17
C ASN A 284 8.91 17.41 -10.83
N VAL A 285 9.27 17.33 -12.10
CA VAL A 285 9.26 16.07 -12.84
C VAL A 285 10.66 15.79 -13.37
N SER A 286 11.07 14.53 -13.41
CA SER A 286 12.35 14.15 -13.97
C SER A 286 12.24 12.78 -14.62
N VAL A 287 12.98 12.55 -15.70
CA VAL A 287 13.00 11.27 -16.41
C VAL A 287 14.42 10.71 -16.46
N ALA A 288 14.55 9.39 -16.60
CA ALA A 288 15.85 8.78 -16.80
C ALA A 288 16.48 9.27 -18.13
N PRO A 289 17.78 9.61 -18.18
CA PRO A 289 18.38 10.27 -19.35
C PRO A 289 18.33 9.48 -20.67
N ALA A 290 18.16 8.16 -20.59
CA ALA A 290 18.06 7.29 -21.76
C ALA A 290 16.61 7.01 -22.19
N LEU A 291 15.63 7.47 -21.41
CA LEU A 291 14.21 7.28 -21.68
C LEU A 291 13.76 8.26 -22.77
N LYS A 292 13.25 7.73 -23.88
CA LYS A 292 12.64 8.53 -24.95
C LYS A 292 11.16 8.70 -24.64
N VAL A 293 10.74 9.92 -24.34
CA VAL A 293 9.37 10.24 -23.94
C VAL A 293 9.01 11.64 -24.41
N ALA A 294 7.78 11.81 -24.89
CA ALA A 294 7.21 13.11 -25.15
C ALA A 294 6.65 13.70 -23.84
N VAL A 295 6.84 14.99 -23.61
CA VAL A 295 6.26 15.69 -22.47
C VAL A 295 5.32 16.80 -22.92
N GLU A 296 4.30 17.04 -22.11
CA GLU A 296 3.42 18.20 -22.19
C GLU A 296 3.38 18.83 -20.78
N LEU A 297 3.95 20.01 -20.63
CA LEU A 297 4.21 20.68 -19.36
C LEU A 297 3.45 22.00 -19.29
N HIS A 298 2.54 22.13 -18.35
CA HIS A 298 1.66 23.28 -18.19
C HIS A 298 1.82 23.93 -16.80
N GLY A 299 2.01 25.24 -16.75
CA GLY A 299 2.01 25.99 -15.50
C GLY A 299 2.24 27.49 -15.68
N SER A 300 2.34 28.21 -14.56
CA SER A 300 2.64 29.66 -14.56
C SER A 300 4.03 29.99 -15.13
N SER A 301 4.96 29.03 -15.05
CA SER A 301 6.24 29.05 -15.75
C SER A 301 6.73 27.61 -15.88
N VAL A 302 7.45 27.32 -16.98
CA VAL A 302 8.11 26.04 -17.21
C VAL A 302 9.63 26.26 -17.26
N ASP A 303 10.37 25.54 -16.42
CA ASP A 303 11.83 25.53 -16.41
C ASP A 303 12.35 24.12 -16.69
N THR A 304 13.21 23.96 -17.70
CA THR A 304 13.73 22.65 -18.17
C THR A 304 15.24 22.51 -18.01
N ASN A 305 15.81 23.10 -16.95
CA ASN A 305 17.25 23.14 -16.66
C ASN A 305 18.05 21.94 -17.19
N GLY A 306 18.99 22.23 -18.10
CA GLY A 306 19.90 21.26 -18.70
C GLY A 306 19.33 20.39 -19.82
N CYS A 307 18.01 20.46 -20.10
CA CYS A 307 17.36 19.72 -21.17
C CYS A 307 16.91 20.65 -22.33
N ALA A 308 16.85 20.09 -23.52
CA ALA A 308 16.37 20.72 -24.75
C ALA A 308 15.31 19.83 -25.39
N PHE A 309 14.38 20.45 -26.10
CA PHE A 309 13.42 19.72 -26.93
C PHE A 309 14.07 19.39 -28.28
N ASP A 310 13.77 18.24 -28.87
CA ASP A 310 14.31 17.88 -30.19
C ASP A 310 13.72 18.77 -31.30
N GLY A 311 14.60 19.47 -32.03
CA GLY A 311 14.25 20.18 -33.27
C GLY A 311 13.10 21.19 -33.16
N SER A 312 12.40 21.41 -34.28
CA SER A 312 11.26 22.33 -34.44
C SER A 312 9.99 21.93 -33.66
N GLY A 313 10.09 21.01 -32.68
CA GLY A 313 8.98 20.42 -31.94
C GLY A 313 8.70 21.06 -30.59
N LEU A 314 9.37 22.17 -30.25
CA LEU A 314 9.00 23.01 -29.12
C LEU A 314 7.87 23.94 -29.54
N GLU A 315 6.63 23.55 -29.29
CA GLU A 315 5.50 24.48 -29.27
C GLU A 315 5.43 25.04 -27.85
N VAL A 316 6.08 26.20 -27.63
CA VAL A 316 5.76 27.03 -26.46
C VAL A 316 4.64 27.96 -26.84
N ASP A 317 3.43 27.59 -26.46
CA ASP A 317 2.27 28.45 -26.59
C ASP A 317 2.05 29.17 -25.24
N GLN A 318 2.24 30.49 -25.27
CA GLN A 318 1.79 31.36 -24.19
C GLN A 318 0.33 31.67 -24.45
N LEU A 319 -0.57 30.95 -23.76
CA LEU A 319 -2.01 31.10 -23.98
C LEU A 319 -2.55 32.43 -23.44
N ASP A 320 -1.92 32.99 -22.39
CA ASP A 320 -2.21 34.28 -21.75
C ASP A 320 -0.95 34.82 -21.01
N ASP A 321 -0.98 36.06 -20.50
CA ASP A 321 0.14 36.68 -19.74
C ASP A 321 0.59 35.88 -18.48
N GLU A 322 -0.21 34.89 -18.06
CA GLU A 322 -0.04 34.13 -16.81
C GLU A 322 0.18 32.61 -16.99
N TYR A 323 0.16 32.08 -18.22
CA TYR A 323 0.19 30.62 -18.45
C TYR A 323 1.05 30.17 -19.63
N VAL A 324 1.88 29.15 -19.40
CA VAL A 324 2.83 28.59 -20.38
C VAL A 324 2.53 27.11 -20.61
N MET A 325 2.41 26.74 -21.87
CA MET A 325 2.41 25.35 -22.32
C MET A 325 3.72 25.06 -23.05
N ALA A 326 4.43 24.00 -22.68
CA ALA A 326 5.60 23.52 -23.39
C ALA A 326 5.42 22.05 -23.73
N SER A 327 5.51 21.70 -25.02
CA SER A 327 5.39 20.32 -25.49
C SER A 327 6.58 19.91 -26.36
N GLY A 328 6.91 18.61 -26.37
CA GLY A 328 7.91 18.02 -27.25
C GLY A 328 8.65 16.83 -26.63
N GLU A 329 9.59 16.23 -27.38
CA GLU A 329 10.47 15.18 -26.85
C GLU A 329 11.69 15.79 -26.15
N LEU A 330 11.96 15.36 -24.92
CA LEU A 330 13.11 15.83 -24.15
C LEU A 330 14.41 15.13 -24.58
N ARG A 331 15.48 15.92 -24.66
CA ARG A 331 16.86 15.45 -24.79
C ARG A 331 17.78 16.23 -23.85
N PRO A 332 18.86 15.62 -23.34
CA PRO A 332 19.92 16.38 -22.70
C PRO A 332 20.46 17.47 -23.66
N ARG A 333 20.67 18.70 -23.16
CA ARG A 333 21.34 19.76 -23.95
C ARG A 333 22.74 19.27 -24.34
N LEU A 334 22.96 19.07 -25.63
CA LEU A 334 24.24 18.75 -26.23
C LEU A 334 24.79 20.01 -26.91
N GLU A 335 25.19 21.07 -26.19
CA GLU A 335 26.07 22.11 -26.79
C GLU A 335 26.69 23.10 -25.77
N ASP A 336 28.01 23.28 -25.93
CA ASP A 336 28.85 24.47 -25.71
C ASP A 336 28.91 25.19 -24.35
N GLN A 337 29.44 24.49 -23.33
CA GLN A 337 30.36 25.15 -22.39
C GLN A 337 31.66 24.37 -22.31
N GLY A 338 32.76 25.01 -22.72
CA GLY A 338 34.10 24.44 -22.64
C GLY A 338 34.43 24.04 -21.20
N GLY A 339 34.38 22.74 -20.92
CA GLY A 339 34.71 22.22 -19.60
C GLY A 339 34.21 20.80 -19.38
N HIS A 340 35.08 19.83 -19.71
CA HIS A 340 34.92 18.40 -19.46
C HIS A 340 33.81 17.69 -20.23
N VAL A 341 34.15 17.39 -21.50
CA VAL A 341 33.75 16.15 -22.16
C VAL A 341 33.91 14.99 -21.16
N ALA A 342 32.78 14.49 -20.65
CA ALA A 342 32.77 13.17 -20.05
C ALA A 342 33.20 12.19 -21.15
N SER A 343 34.45 11.73 -21.01
CA SER A 343 35.13 10.78 -21.87
C SER A 343 34.18 9.75 -22.47
N LYS A 344 34.14 9.70 -23.81
CA LYS A 344 33.60 8.58 -24.59
C LYS A 344 34.37 7.25 -24.39
N ASN A 345 35.33 7.21 -23.47
CA ASN A 345 36.06 6.01 -23.05
C ASN A 345 35.97 5.86 -21.52
N GLY A 346 34.84 5.34 -21.06
CA GLY A 346 34.63 4.86 -19.69
C GLY A 346 34.43 3.35 -19.72
N SER A 347 35.52 2.62 -19.57
CA SER A 347 35.58 1.16 -19.42
C SER A 347 34.47 0.63 -18.49
N GLY A 348 33.58 -0.19 -19.05
CA GLY A 348 33.06 -1.41 -18.41
C GLY A 348 32.39 -1.27 -17.04
N LYS A 349 31.34 -0.45 -16.92
CA LYS A 349 30.26 -0.74 -15.98
C LYS A 349 28.94 -0.71 -16.75
N ILE A 350 28.44 -1.91 -16.99
CA ILE A 350 27.11 -2.16 -17.55
C ILE A 350 26.13 -1.30 -16.75
N ASN A 351 25.32 -0.49 -17.46
CA ASN A 351 24.24 0.29 -16.88
C ASN A 351 23.16 -0.69 -16.40
N LEU A 352 23.43 -1.31 -15.25
CA LEU A 352 22.66 -2.43 -14.73
C LEU A 352 21.31 -1.95 -14.17
N SER A 353 21.09 -0.66 -13.92
CA SER A 353 19.83 -0.12 -13.39
C SER A 353 18.69 -0.22 -14.40
N GLY A 354 18.88 0.26 -15.63
CA GLY A 354 17.88 0.16 -16.70
C GLY A 354 17.64 -1.29 -17.16
N ALA A 355 18.71 -2.07 -17.32
CA ALA A 355 18.60 -3.49 -17.68
C ALA A 355 17.99 -4.35 -16.55
N LYS A 356 18.19 -3.99 -15.27
CA LYS A 356 17.57 -4.66 -14.12
C LYS A 356 16.09 -4.29 -13.97
N ALA A 357 15.66 -3.08 -14.35
CA ALA A 357 14.24 -2.72 -14.37
C ALA A 357 13.46 -3.55 -15.41
N SER A 358 13.99 -3.68 -16.64
CA SER A 358 13.41 -4.57 -17.66
C SER A 358 13.53 -6.06 -17.29
N ALA A 359 14.60 -6.48 -16.62
CA ALA A 359 14.77 -7.87 -16.18
C ALA A 359 13.98 -8.23 -14.91
N MET A 360 13.57 -7.24 -14.09
CA MET A 360 12.72 -7.43 -12.91
C MET A 360 11.22 -7.32 -13.21
N SER A 361 10.83 -7.25 -14.50
CA SER A 361 9.58 -7.86 -14.95
C SER A 361 9.66 -9.39 -14.79
N THR A 362 9.88 -9.85 -13.56
CA THR A 362 9.86 -11.27 -13.21
C THR A 362 8.43 -11.73 -13.34
N SER A 363 8.17 -12.63 -14.28
CA SER A 363 7.20 -13.77 -14.33
C SER A 363 5.88 -13.77 -13.54
N PHE A 364 5.72 -13.00 -12.47
CA PHE A 364 4.45 -12.66 -11.82
C PHE A 364 3.52 -11.83 -12.72
N PHE A 365 4.08 -11.01 -13.61
CA PHE A 365 3.33 -10.07 -14.46
C PHE A 365 2.91 -10.64 -15.82
N THR A 366 3.39 -11.83 -16.21
CA THR A 366 3.11 -12.42 -17.54
C THR A 366 2.01 -13.48 -17.55
N THR A 367 1.36 -13.78 -16.42
CA THR A 367 0.35 -14.84 -16.34
C THR A 367 -0.92 -14.44 -15.61
N SER A 368 -1.57 -13.37 -16.07
CA SER A 368 -3.05 -13.31 -16.01
C SER A 368 -3.57 -12.28 -17.00
N ALA A 369 -4.33 -12.78 -17.97
CA ALA A 369 -4.96 -12.11 -19.11
C ALA A 369 -3.98 -11.69 -20.22
N ALA A 370 -4.22 -12.26 -21.40
CA ALA A 370 -3.89 -11.66 -22.68
C ALA A 370 -4.69 -10.34 -22.84
N ALA A 371 -4.39 -9.35 -22.02
CA ALA A 371 -4.66 -7.97 -22.35
C ALA A 371 -3.65 -7.63 -23.44
N GLU A 372 -4.15 -7.44 -24.65
CA GLU A 372 -3.39 -6.85 -25.74
C GLU A 372 -2.75 -5.58 -25.18
N SER A 373 -1.42 -5.60 -24.98
CA SER A 373 -0.70 -4.38 -24.75
C SER A 373 -1.01 -3.50 -25.95
N VAL A 374 -1.70 -2.37 -25.74
CA VAL A 374 -1.73 -1.31 -26.74
C VAL A 374 -0.28 -0.86 -26.84
N GLN A 375 0.46 -1.49 -27.74
CA GLN A 375 1.69 -0.91 -28.22
C GLN A 375 1.25 0.44 -28.81
N PRO A 376 1.89 1.56 -28.44
CA PRO A 376 1.65 2.80 -29.14
C PRO A 376 1.75 2.49 -30.64
N ALA A 377 0.84 3.06 -31.44
CA ALA A 377 0.87 2.89 -32.89
C ALA A 377 2.32 3.03 -33.37
N GLU A 378 2.84 2.04 -34.10
CA GLU A 378 4.27 1.91 -34.41
C GLU A 378 4.90 3.29 -34.68
N GLY A 379 5.74 3.75 -33.74
CA GLY A 379 6.48 4.99 -33.88
C GLY A 379 5.99 6.21 -33.08
N GLN A 380 4.92 6.14 -32.29
CA GLN A 380 4.61 7.22 -31.33
C GLN A 380 5.31 7.00 -29.98
N PRO A 381 6.05 8.01 -29.47
CA PRO A 381 6.67 7.93 -28.15
C PRO A 381 5.61 7.89 -27.05
N GLU A 382 5.92 7.22 -25.95
CA GLU A 382 5.17 7.36 -24.70
C GLU A 382 5.10 8.83 -24.29
N ARG A 383 4.03 9.23 -23.59
CA ARG A 383 3.77 10.63 -23.24
C ARG A 383 3.59 10.80 -21.74
N ILE A 384 4.20 11.85 -21.18
CA ILE A 384 3.95 12.34 -19.82
C ILE A 384 3.25 13.69 -19.90
N PHE A 385 2.11 13.83 -19.23
CA PHE A 385 1.39 15.08 -19.08
C PHE A 385 1.57 15.64 -17.66
N VAL A 386 1.91 16.91 -17.54
CA VAL A 386 2.10 17.60 -16.25
C VAL A 386 1.35 18.94 -16.28
N HIS A 387 0.54 19.17 -15.25
CA HIS A 387 -0.24 20.39 -15.10
C HIS A 387 -0.20 20.90 -13.66
N ALA A 388 0.51 22.01 -13.46
CA ALA A 388 0.48 22.79 -12.23
C ALA A 388 -0.53 23.93 -12.40
N VAL A 389 -1.62 23.92 -11.62
CA VAL A 389 -2.73 24.88 -11.79
C VAL A 389 -2.31 26.29 -11.38
N ASN A 390 -1.78 26.44 -10.16
CA ASN A 390 -1.33 27.73 -9.62
C ASN A 390 0.19 27.80 -9.44
N GLY A 391 0.90 26.72 -9.75
CA GLY A 391 2.33 26.58 -9.50
C GLY A 391 3.20 26.66 -10.76
N LYS A 392 4.49 26.40 -10.55
CA LYS A 392 5.50 26.28 -11.60
C LYS A 392 5.74 24.82 -11.93
N VAL A 393 6.16 24.55 -13.16
CA VAL A 393 6.67 23.24 -13.55
C VAL A 393 8.19 23.34 -13.70
N ARG A 394 8.91 22.45 -13.02
CA ARG A 394 10.35 22.29 -13.17
C ARG A 394 10.66 20.87 -13.64
N ASP A 395 11.47 20.76 -14.68
CA ASP A 395 12.00 19.51 -15.17
C ASP A 395 13.50 19.38 -14.83
N ASP A 396 13.83 18.47 -13.93
CA ASP A 396 15.18 18.23 -13.41
C ASP A 396 15.87 17.00 -14.02
N THR A 397 15.35 16.51 -15.16
CA THR A 397 15.90 15.36 -15.90
C THR A 397 17.41 15.45 -16.09
N CYS A 398 17.94 16.65 -16.37
CA CYS A 398 19.35 16.86 -16.68
C CYS A 398 20.20 17.24 -15.46
N ASP A 399 19.62 17.76 -14.37
CA ASP A 399 20.32 18.03 -13.11
C ASP A 399 20.74 16.73 -12.41
N LYS A 400 19.90 15.69 -12.47
CA LYS A 400 20.21 14.36 -11.89
C LYS A 400 21.31 13.59 -12.64
N VAL A 401 21.75 14.05 -13.82
CA VAL A 401 22.92 13.49 -14.55
C VAL A 401 24.24 13.88 -13.87
N SER A 402 24.25 14.94 -13.06
CA SER A 402 25.48 15.57 -12.55
C SER A 402 25.92 15.12 -11.15
N TRP A 403 25.20 14.22 -10.46
CA TRP A 403 25.58 13.75 -9.11
C TRP A 403 25.52 12.22 -8.93
N GLY A 404 26.46 11.53 -9.59
CA GLY A 404 26.86 10.16 -9.26
C GLY A 404 27.97 10.11 -8.20
N MET A 405 27.77 10.72 -7.02
CA MET A 405 28.58 10.44 -5.83
C MET A 405 27.67 10.28 -4.61
N TYR A 406 26.99 9.14 -4.51
CA TYR A 406 26.51 8.66 -3.23
C TYR A 406 27.73 8.23 -2.40
N LYS A 407 28.08 9.04 -1.39
CA LYS A 407 28.89 8.57 -0.26
C LYS A 407 28.09 7.51 0.48
N LEU A 408 28.52 6.26 0.34
CA LEU A 408 28.21 5.20 1.29
C LEU A 408 28.83 5.59 2.63
N ASN A 409 27.99 5.70 3.67
CA ASN A 409 28.41 5.45 5.05
C ASN A 409 27.68 4.21 5.53
#